data_AF-A0A2N8PCN4-F1
#
_entry.id   AF-A0A2N8PCN4-F1
#
_cell.length_a   1.000
_cell.length_b   1.000
_cell.length_c   1.000
_cell.angle_alpha   90.00
_cell.angle_beta   90.00
_cell.angle_gamma   90.00
#
_symmetry.space_group_name_H-M   'P 1'
#
loop_
_entity.id
_entity.type
_entity.pdbx_description
1 polymer ?
#
loop_
_entity_poly.entity_id
_entity_poly.type
_entity_poly.pdbx_seq_one_letter_code
_entity_poly.pdbx_strand_id
1 'polypeptide(L)'
;MWGPPPRRIRTGTAGTTELGMGIHGEPGLRTTRHLTAAELTDELVGNLLPELPEPPPGGRGWVAVLLNGLGRTKYEELFVVYRQVNRRLREAGLRPFRPEVGEFVTSFDMAGVSLSLMLLDDELAELYDAPCDTPAFRSLPGRTRPGTTNGRRRRPQHPPRQRHLTRRPMRRPTRGSTCG
;
A
#
# COMPACT_ATOMS: atom_id res chain seq x y z
N MET A 1 27.13 27.65 16.37
CA MET A 1 26.70 26.79 17.49
C MET A 1 26.36 25.42 16.92
N TRP A 2 27.38 24.69 16.46
CA TRP A 2 27.24 23.31 16.00
C TRP A 2 27.76 22.42 17.12
N GLY A 3 26.95 21.46 17.55
CA GLY A 3 27.35 20.48 18.55
C GLY A 3 28.52 19.62 18.07
N PRO A 4 29.07 18.77 18.95
CA PRO A 4 30.11 17.84 18.57
C PRO A 4 29.66 16.96 17.39
N PRO A 5 30.60 16.49 16.54
CA PRO A 5 30.27 15.66 15.39
C PRO A 5 29.42 14.44 15.80
N PRO A 6 28.43 14.02 14.99
CA PRO A 6 27.58 12.90 15.34
C PRO A 6 28.45 11.65 15.56
N ARG A 7 28.16 10.92 16.64
CA ARG A 7 28.74 9.59 16.88
C ARG A 7 28.36 8.69 15.69
N ARG A 8 29.28 7.78 15.30
CA ARG A 8 29.11 6.81 14.20
C ARG A 8 27.66 6.31 14.08
N ILE A 9 27.16 6.20 12.85
CA ILE A 9 25.92 5.47 12.53
C ILE A 9 26.01 4.09 13.18
N ARG A 10 25.15 3.84 14.18
CA ARG A 10 25.13 2.59 14.93
C ARG A 10 24.53 1.51 14.05
N THR A 11 25.36 0.67 13.46
CA THR A 11 24.90 -0.61 12.90
C THR A 11 24.47 -1.49 14.08
N GLY A 12 23.19 -1.87 14.10
CA GLY A 12 22.66 -2.78 15.12
C GLY A 12 23.52 -4.05 15.24
N THR A 13 23.67 -4.59 16.44
CA THR A 13 24.34 -5.87 16.64
C THR A 13 23.49 -6.99 16.02
N ALA A 14 24.13 -7.95 15.36
CA ALA A 14 23.44 -9.06 14.72
C ALA A 14 22.48 -9.75 15.71
N GLY A 15 21.22 -9.92 15.32
CA GLY A 15 20.19 -10.54 16.15
C GLY A 15 19.46 -9.62 17.13
N THR A 16 19.63 -8.29 17.02
CA THR A 16 18.88 -7.30 17.80
C THR A 16 18.03 -6.40 16.92
N THR A 17 16.98 -5.80 17.51
CA THR A 17 16.09 -4.83 16.88
C THR A 17 16.06 -3.57 17.73
N GLU A 18 16.17 -2.41 17.11
CA GLU A 18 16.07 -1.09 17.75
C GLU A 18 14.67 -0.53 17.54
N LEU A 19 13.97 -0.22 18.63
CA LEU A 19 12.63 0.36 18.57
C LEU A 19 12.72 1.87 18.74
N GLY A 20 12.05 2.62 17.85
CA GLY A 20 12.00 4.08 17.91
C GLY A 20 13.26 4.79 17.41
N MET A 21 14.11 4.11 16.62
CA MET A 21 15.28 4.74 16.00
C MET A 21 14.84 5.86 15.05
N GLY A 22 15.51 7.02 15.13
CA GLY A 22 15.26 8.12 14.21
C GLY A 22 15.85 7.87 12.82
N ILE A 23 15.37 8.63 11.83
CA ILE A 23 15.76 8.46 10.41
C ILE A 23 17.20 8.89 10.11
N HIS A 24 17.90 9.55 11.05
CA HIS A 24 19.33 9.84 10.93
C HIS A 24 20.20 8.94 11.83
N GLY A 25 19.61 7.86 12.36
CA GLY A 25 20.31 6.93 13.27
C GLY A 25 20.39 7.42 14.71
N GLU A 26 19.49 8.35 15.11
CA GLU A 26 19.34 8.76 16.50
C GLU A 26 18.99 7.55 17.38
N PRO A 27 19.47 7.49 18.64
CA PRO A 27 19.17 6.38 19.55
C PRO A 27 17.67 6.15 19.68
N GLY A 28 17.26 4.89 19.51
CA GLY A 28 15.89 4.49 19.74
C GLY A 28 15.50 4.49 21.22
N LEU A 29 14.21 4.29 21.47
CA LEU A 29 13.65 4.14 22.82
C LEU A 29 14.30 2.96 23.56
N ARG A 30 14.51 1.84 22.87
CA ARG A 30 15.20 0.66 23.41
C ARG A 30 15.69 -0.29 22.33
N THR A 31 16.72 -1.05 22.68
CA THR A 31 17.18 -2.23 21.92
C THR A 31 16.56 -3.50 22.52
N THR A 32 16.10 -4.40 21.66
CA THR A 32 15.58 -5.72 22.04
C THR A 32 16.20 -6.82 21.17
N ARG A 33 15.92 -8.09 21.47
CA ARG A 33 16.25 -9.20 20.57
C ARG A 33 15.53 -9.02 19.23
N HIS A 34 15.94 -9.78 18.22
CA HIS A 34 15.20 -9.83 16.97
C HIS A 34 13.74 -10.24 17.23
N LEU A 35 12.82 -9.48 16.66
CA LEU A 35 11.37 -9.68 16.79
C LEU A 35 10.84 -10.38 15.55
N THR A 36 9.89 -11.29 15.75
CA THR A 36 9.05 -11.76 14.63
C THR A 36 8.16 -10.63 14.11
N ALA A 37 7.62 -10.75 12.91
CA ALA A 37 6.70 -9.76 12.36
C ALA A 37 5.47 -9.51 13.27
N ALA A 38 4.98 -10.55 13.96
CA ALA A 38 3.88 -10.44 14.91
C ALA A 38 4.31 -9.65 16.15
N GLU A 39 5.43 -10.01 16.77
CA GLU A 39 5.97 -9.32 17.96
C GLU A 39 6.31 -7.85 17.65
N LEU A 40 6.93 -7.58 16.49
CA LEU A 40 7.23 -6.22 16.04
C LEU A 40 5.94 -5.41 15.87
N THR A 41 4.92 -6.00 15.26
CA THR A 41 3.62 -5.35 15.12
C THR A 41 2.98 -5.09 16.48
N ASP A 42 3.11 -6.03 17.42
CA ASP A 42 2.54 -5.89 18.75
C ASP A 42 3.17 -4.71 19.50
N GLU A 43 4.49 -4.55 19.40
CA GLU A 43 5.21 -3.37 19.92
C GLU A 43 4.77 -2.08 19.21
N LEU A 44 4.74 -2.05 17.88
CA LEU A 44 4.40 -0.83 17.13
C LEU A 44 2.96 -0.39 17.38
N VAL A 45 1.99 -1.28 17.18
CA VAL A 45 0.57 -0.98 17.36
C VAL A 45 0.26 -0.77 18.85
N GLY A 46 0.87 -1.54 19.74
CA GLY A 46 0.69 -1.40 21.19
C GLY A 46 1.15 -0.04 21.72
N ASN A 47 2.23 0.51 21.16
CA ASN A 47 2.69 1.86 21.53
C ASN A 47 1.88 2.98 20.87
N LEU A 48 1.29 2.75 19.70
CA LEU A 48 0.53 3.77 18.96
C LEU A 48 -0.95 3.87 19.35
N LEU A 49 -1.61 2.75 19.69
CA LEU A 49 -3.04 2.75 20.00
C LEU A 49 -3.42 3.67 21.16
N PRO A 50 -2.68 3.72 22.29
CA PRO A 50 -3.01 4.61 23.40
C PRO A 50 -2.85 6.11 23.07
N GLU A 51 -2.01 6.42 22.08
CA GLU A 51 -1.73 7.79 21.63
C GLU A 51 -2.75 8.28 20.58
N LEU A 52 -3.56 7.38 20.02
CA LEU A 52 -4.61 7.76 19.10
C LEU A 52 -5.78 8.40 19.85
N PRO A 53 -6.37 9.50 19.33
CA PRO A 53 -7.59 10.04 19.90
C PRO A 53 -8.72 9.01 19.78
N GLU A 54 -9.67 9.07 20.72
CA GLU A 54 -10.87 8.24 20.63
C GLU A 54 -11.70 8.66 19.40
N PRO A 55 -12.27 7.69 18.66
CA PRO A 55 -13.23 8.01 17.60
C PRO A 55 -14.41 8.80 18.17
N PRO A 56 -14.87 9.87 17.50
CA PRO A 56 -16.05 10.58 17.94
C PRO A 56 -17.26 9.62 17.99
N PRO A 57 -18.26 9.84 18.87
CA PRO A 57 -19.46 9.03 18.90
C PRO A 57 -20.14 8.95 17.52
N GLY A 58 -20.38 7.73 17.03
CA GLY A 58 -20.91 7.50 15.67
C GLY A 58 -19.86 7.59 14.55
N GLY A 59 -18.60 7.87 14.88
CA GLY A 59 -17.47 7.86 13.95
C GLY A 59 -17.26 6.48 13.33
N ARG A 60 -16.76 6.47 12.09
CA ARG A 60 -16.60 5.25 11.30
C ARG A 60 -15.43 4.37 11.74
N GLY A 61 -14.62 4.86 12.68
CA GLY A 61 -13.38 4.22 13.13
C GLY A 61 -12.33 4.11 12.03
N TRP A 62 -12.36 4.99 11.02
CA TRP A 62 -11.42 4.94 9.91
C TRP A 62 -10.04 5.39 10.35
N VAL A 63 -9.02 4.66 9.92
CA VAL A 63 -7.62 4.99 10.22
C VAL A 63 -6.80 4.88 8.94
N ALA A 64 -6.13 5.97 8.55
CA ALA A 64 -5.10 5.91 7.53
C ALA A 64 -3.88 5.18 8.10
N VAL A 65 -3.31 4.29 7.29
CA VAL A 65 -2.17 3.46 7.69
C VAL A 65 -1.06 3.65 6.68
N LEU A 66 0.11 4.10 7.15
CA LEU A 66 1.33 4.16 6.36
C LEU A 66 2.34 3.20 6.98
N LEU A 67 2.59 2.07 6.31
CA LEU A 67 3.67 1.15 6.66
C LEU A 67 4.84 1.38 5.70
N ASN A 68 5.88 2.01 6.23
CA ASN A 68 7.00 2.49 5.46
C ASN A 68 8.25 1.64 5.69
N GLY A 69 8.88 1.16 4.63
CA GLY A 69 10.21 0.56 4.67
C GLY A 69 11.30 1.62 4.77
N LEU A 70 12.37 1.32 5.53
CA LEU A 70 13.48 2.25 5.74
C LEU A 70 14.64 2.07 4.74
N GLY A 71 14.48 1.18 3.74
CA GLY A 71 15.36 1.08 2.57
C GLY A 71 15.86 -0.34 2.23
N ARG A 72 16.15 -1.19 3.22
CA ARG A 72 16.59 -2.58 2.96
C ARG A 72 15.54 -3.66 3.21
N THR A 73 14.39 -3.29 3.75
CA THR A 73 13.27 -4.22 4.00
C THR A 73 12.62 -4.60 2.68
N LYS A 74 12.50 -5.89 2.39
CA LYS A 74 11.90 -6.35 1.13
C LYS A 74 10.41 -6.07 1.10
N TYR A 75 9.89 -5.83 -0.10
CA TYR A 75 8.49 -5.49 -0.31
C TYR A 75 7.54 -6.56 0.25
N GLU A 76 7.90 -7.85 0.08
CA GLU A 76 7.13 -8.98 0.60
C GLU A 76 7.09 -9.01 2.14
N GLU A 77 8.18 -8.60 2.80
CA GLU A 77 8.24 -8.53 4.26
C GLU A 77 7.30 -7.46 4.82
N LEU A 78 7.15 -6.34 4.12
CA LEU A 78 6.19 -5.29 4.47
C LEU A 78 4.75 -5.84 4.49
N PHE A 79 4.37 -6.71 3.56
CA PHE A 79 3.02 -7.31 3.57
C PHE A 79 2.82 -8.31 4.70
N VAL A 80 3.86 -9.04 5.10
CA VAL A 80 3.80 -9.93 6.27
C VAL A 80 3.53 -9.11 7.53
N VAL A 81 4.21 -7.98 7.70
CA VAL A 81 3.99 -7.03 8.82
C VAL A 81 2.59 -6.39 8.70
N TYR A 82 2.23 -5.88 7.53
CA TYR A 82 0.92 -5.25 7.31
C TYR A 82 -0.25 -6.18 7.62
N ARG A 83 -0.15 -7.47 7.30
CA ARG A 83 -1.18 -8.46 7.66
C ARG A 83 -1.45 -8.46 9.17
N GLN A 84 -0.41 -8.38 9.98
CA GLN A 84 -0.53 -8.33 11.44
C GLN A 84 -1.09 -6.98 11.90
N VAL A 85 -0.62 -5.87 11.31
CA VAL A 85 -1.11 -4.51 11.61
C VAL A 85 -2.63 -4.43 11.36
N ASN A 86 -3.07 -4.87 10.17
CA ASN A 86 -4.49 -4.90 9.83
C ASN A 86 -5.32 -5.77 10.79
N ARG A 87 -4.78 -6.90 11.25
CA ARG A 87 -5.45 -7.73 12.26
C ARG A 87 -5.61 -6.96 13.59
N ARG A 88 -4.52 -6.42 14.12
CA ARG A 88 -4.48 -5.72 15.42
C ARG A 88 -5.35 -4.47 15.44
N LEU A 89 -5.34 -3.69 14.36
CA LEU A 89 -6.23 -2.52 14.24
C LEU A 89 -7.71 -2.90 14.24
N ARG A 90 -8.07 -4.01 13.55
CA ARG A 90 -9.46 -4.50 13.54
C ARG A 90 -9.90 -5.06 14.89
N GLU A 91 -9.01 -5.75 15.60
CA GLU A 91 -9.25 -6.20 16.98
C GLU A 91 -9.49 -5.01 17.92
N ALA A 92 -8.84 -3.87 17.67
CA ALA A 92 -9.06 -2.61 18.38
C ALA A 92 -10.32 -1.83 17.89
N GLY A 93 -11.14 -2.40 17.01
CA GLY A 93 -12.35 -1.76 16.48
C GLY A 93 -12.10 -0.70 15.39
N LEU A 94 -10.85 -0.51 14.98
CA LEU A 94 -10.47 0.42 13.91
C LEU A 94 -10.56 -0.24 12.53
N ARG A 95 -10.75 0.59 11.51
CA ARG A 95 -10.97 0.16 10.13
C ARG A 95 -9.92 0.83 9.23
N PRO A 96 -8.86 0.12 8.84
CA PRO A 96 -7.86 0.67 7.92
C PRO A 96 -8.51 1.21 6.65
N PHE A 97 -8.24 2.47 6.33
CA PHE A 97 -8.72 3.20 5.17
C PHE A 97 -7.52 3.55 4.29
N ARG A 98 -7.54 3.09 3.02
CA ARG A 98 -6.45 3.26 2.04
C ARG A 98 -5.04 3.01 2.64
N PRO A 99 -4.75 1.78 3.06
CA PRO A 99 -3.42 1.46 3.59
C PRO A 99 -2.34 1.63 2.53
N GLU A 100 -1.32 2.39 2.85
CA GLU A 100 -0.14 2.63 2.01
C GLU A 100 1.03 1.81 2.55
N VAL A 101 1.53 0.89 1.73
CA VAL A 101 2.60 -0.05 2.10
C VAL A 101 3.70 0.02 1.05
N GLY A 102 4.89 0.48 1.44
CA GLY A 102 5.98 0.73 0.52
C GLY A 102 7.11 1.54 1.14
N GLU A 103 7.91 2.17 0.30
CA GLU A 103 9.03 3.02 0.70
C GLU A 103 8.71 4.46 0.33
N PHE A 104 8.49 5.29 1.34
CA PHE A 104 8.08 6.70 1.22
C PHE A 104 9.11 7.63 1.85
N VAL A 105 9.61 7.27 3.04
CA VAL A 105 10.65 8.00 3.78
C VAL A 105 11.71 7.00 4.24
N THR A 106 12.77 6.87 3.47
CA THR A 106 13.85 5.88 3.71
C THR A 106 15.03 6.48 4.47
N SER A 107 15.82 5.64 5.13
CA SER A 107 17.11 6.00 5.74
C SER A 107 18.23 5.19 5.10
N PHE A 108 18.51 5.47 3.82
CA PHE A 108 19.51 4.77 2.99
C PHE A 108 19.39 3.24 3.08
N ASP A 109 20.36 2.59 3.72
CA ASP A 109 20.50 1.14 3.80
C ASP A 109 19.97 0.57 5.13
N MET A 110 19.02 1.24 5.78
CA MET A 110 18.46 0.74 7.04
C MET A 110 17.48 -0.41 6.80
N ALA A 111 17.73 -1.54 7.48
CA ALA A 111 16.78 -2.65 7.55
C ALA A 111 15.79 -2.39 8.69
N GLY A 112 14.60 -1.91 8.36
CA GLY A 112 13.59 -1.57 9.33
C GLY A 112 12.29 -1.07 8.70
N VAL A 113 11.31 -0.81 9.55
CA VAL A 113 10.00 -0.27 9.17
C VAL A 113 9.60 0.83 10.13
N SER A 114 8.81 1.78 9.64
CA SER A 114 8.04 2.70 10.47
C SER A 114 6.55 2.52 10.20
N LEU A 115 5.75 2.71 11.24
CA LEU A 115 4.29 2.66 11.17
C LEU A 115 3.75 4.03 11.58
N SER A 116 2.90 4.61 10.75
CA SER A 116 2.15 5.82 11.08
C SER A 116 0.65 5.53 10.96
N LEU A 117 -0.10 6.02 11.94
CA LEU A 117 -1.55 5.88 12.03
C LEU A 117 -2.17 7.26 12.19
N MET A 118 -3.26 7.51 11.48
CA MET A 118 -4.03 8.76 11.61
C MET A 118 -5.51 8.42 11.61
N LEU A 119 -6.20 8.74 12.71
CA LEU A 119 -7.65 8.63 12.77
C LEU A 119 -8.27 9.62 11.79
N LEU A 120 -9.27 9.17 11.03
CA LEU A 120 -9.96 9.96 10.03
C LEU A 120 -11.39 10.22 10.47
N ASP A 121 -11.76 11.50 10.51
CA ASP A 121 -13.16 11.92 10.40
C ASP A 121 -13.60 11.91 8.92
N ASP A 122 -14.84 12.35 8.66
CA ASP A 122 -15.39 12.33 7.31
C ASP A 122 -14.66 13.32 6.37
N GLU A 123 -14.20 14.48 6.87
CA GLU A 123 -13.48 15.48 6.07
C GLU A 123 -12.07 14.99 5.71
N LEU A 124 -11.31 14.49 6.70
CA LEU A 124 -9.99 13.92 6.50
C LEU A 124 -10.03 12.70 5.57
N ALA A 125 -11.07 11.87 5.67
CA ALA A 125 -11.24 10.73 4.77
C ALA A 125 -11.47 11.16 3.32
N GLU A 126 -12.22 12.24 3.10
CA GLU A 126 -12.41 12.82 1.77
C GLU A 126 -11.09 13.38 1.20
N LEU A 127 -10.35 14.14 2.02
CA LEU A 127 -9.04 14.69 1.62
C LEU A 127 -8.01 13.58 1.36
N TYR A 128 -8.02 12.52 2.15
CA TYR A 128 -7.09 11.39 1.99
C TYR A 128 -7.40 10.54 0.74
N ASP A 129 -8.67 10.45 0.32
CA ASP A 129 -9.08 9.75 -0.92
C ASP A 129 -8.95 10.61 -2.18
N ALA A 130 -8.62 11.90 -2.05
CA ALA A 130 -8.46 12.81 -3.17
C ALA A 130 -7.35 12.31 -4.13
N PRO A 131 -7.52 12.51 -5.44
CA PRO A 131 -6.53 12.12 -6.43
C PRO A 131 -5.22 12.87 -6.20
N CYS A 132 -4.11 12.17 -6.34
CA CYS A 132 -2.77 12.75 -6.24
C CYS A 132 -1.89 12.16 -7.34
N ASP A 133 -1.15 13.02 -8.05
CA ASP A 133 -0.16 12.62 -9.05
C ASP A 133 1.13 13.39 -8.83
N THR A 134 2.02 12.78 -8.06
CA THR A 134 3.36 13.29 -7.79
C THR A 134 4.40 12.21 -8.12
N PRO A 135 5.69 12.57 -8.30
CA PRO A 135 6.73 11.60 -8.62
C PRO A 135 6.85 10.45 -7.60
N ALA A 136 6.61 10.74 -6.32
CA ALA A 136 6.76 9.79 -5.22
C ALA A 136 5.44 9.17 -4.74
N PHE A 137 4.30 9.72 -5.14
CA PHE A 137 2.99 9.23 -4.69
C PHE A 137 1.92 9.45 -5.75
N ARG A 138 1.23 8.37 -6.11
CA ARG A 138 0.07 8.39 -7.00
C ARG A 138 -1.12 7.69 -6.37
N SER A 139 -2.21 8.43 -6.23
CA SER A 139 -3.49 7.93 -5.73
C SER A 139 -4.55 8.13 -6.80
N LEU A 140 -5.19 7.03 -7.24
CA LEU A 140 -6.33 7.07 -8.14
C LEU A 140 -7.64 7.16 -7.34
N PRO A 141 -8.62 7.96 -7.78
CA PRO A 141 -9.89 8.11 -7.08
C PRO A 141 -10.74 6.84 -7.17
N GLY A 142 -11.46 6.51 -6.10
CA GLY A 142 -12.60 5.58 -6.14
C GLY A 142 -12.31 4.09 -5.96
N ARG A 143 -11.17 3.69 -5.40
CA ARG A 143 -10.95 2.28 -5.03
C ARG A 143 -11.52 2.00 -3.62
N THR A 144 -12.84 1.81 -3.58
CA THR A 144 -13.65 1.27 -2.46
C THR A 144 -14.09 2.26 -1.38
N ARG A 145 -15.32 2.79 -1.51
CA ARG A 145 -16.13 3.21 -0.35
C ARG A 145 -16.52 1.96 0.45
N PRO A 146 -16.14 1.78 1.73
CA PRO A 146 -16.56 0.63 2.52
C PRO A 146 -18.08 0.71 2.76
N GLY A 147 -18.88 0.03 1.93
CA GLY A 147 -20.34 0.01 2.01
C GLY A 147 -21.10 0.09 0.68
N THR A 148 -20.41 0.33 -0.45
CA THR A 148 -21.04 0.17 -1.77
C THR A 148 -20.66 -1.19 -2.34
N THR A 149 -21.60 -2.13 -2.33
CA THR A 149 -21.53 -3.34 -3.14
C THR A 149 -21.26 -2.90 -4.57
N ASN A 150 -20.07 -3.21 -5.07
CA ASN A 150 -19.68 -2.93 -6.44
C ASN A 150 -20.63 -3.74 -7.34
N GLY A 151 -21.71 -3.09 -7.77
CA GLY A 151 -22.62 -3.62 -8.79
C GLY A 151 -21.74 -3.99 -9.97
N ARG A 152 -21.63 -5.30 -10.23
CA ARG A 152 -20.94 -5.87 -11.38
C ARG A 152 -21.19 -4.95 -12.57
N ARG A 153 -20.18 -4.18 -13.00
CA ARG A 153 -20.20 -3.56 -14.32
C ARG A 153 -20.28 -4.73 -15.29
N ARG A 154 -21.50 -5.03 -15.75
CA ARG A 154 -21.74 -6.02 -16.79
C ARG A 154 -20.86 -5.58 -17.96
N ARG A 155 -19.88 -6.42 -18.32
CA ARG A 155 -19.17 -6.27 -19.59
C ARG A 155 -20.24 -6.15 -20.69
N PRO A 156 -20.15 -5.16 -21.60
CA PRO A 156 -21.02 -5.15 -22.77
C PRO A 156 -20.87 -6.50 -23.47
N GLN A 157 -21.93 -7.28 -23.54
CA GLN A 157 -21.94 -8.52 -24.32
C GLN A 157 -21.84 -8.11 -25.78
N HIS A 158 -20.72 -8.46 -26.42
CA HIS A 158 -20.54 -8.29 -27.85
C HIS A 158 -21.56 -9.21 -28.55
N PRO A 159 -22.43 -8.71 -29.45
CA PRO A 159 -23.36 -9.59 -30.15
C PRO A 159 -22.58 -10.60 -31.00
N PRO A 160 -23.07 -11.84 -31.15
CA PRO A 160 -22.35 -12.86 -31.90
C PRO A 160 -22.19 -12.43 -33.35
N ARG A 161 -20.94 -12.38 -33.82
CA ARG A 161 -20.62 -12.13 -35.24
C ARG A 161 -21.26 -13.23 -36.08
N GLN A 162 -22.32 -12.89 -36.81
CA GLN A 162 -22.85 -13.76 -37.85
C GLN A 162 -21.79 -13.91 -38.94
N ARG A 163 -21.23 -15.12 -39.06
CA ARG A 163 -20.38 -15.48 -40.20
C ARG A 163 -21.31 -15.66 -41.41
N HIS A 164 -21.49 -14.61 -42.20
CA HIS A 164 -21.99 -14.78 -43.56
C HIS A 164 -20.91 -15.47 -44.39
N LEU A 165 -21.04 -16.78 -44.58
CA LEU A 165 -20.38 -17.50 -45.67
C LEU A 165 -21.03 -17.05 -46.99
N THR A 166 -20.50 -15.98 -47.59
CA THR A 166 -20.74 -15.72 -49.01
C THR A 166 -19.80 -16.62 -49.81
N ARG A 167 -20.33 -17.76 -50.27
CA ARG A 167 -19.69 -18.58 -51.30
C ARG A 167 -19.49 -17.74 -52.55
N ARG A 168 -18.25 -17.40 -52.89
CA ARG A 168 -17.85 -16.86 -54.19
C ARG A 168 -18.23 -17.86 -55.30
N PRO A 169 -18.97 -17.47 -56.35
CA PRO A 169 -19.06 -18.29 -57.54
C PRO A 169 -17.74 -18.20 -58.35
N MET A 170 -17.19 -19.38 -58.63
CA MET A 170 -15.97 -19.61 -59.39
C MET A 170 -16.21 -19.24 -60.86
N ARG A 171 -15.56 -18.18 -61.36
CA ARG A 171 -15.60 -17.82 -62.80
C ARG A 171 -14.77 -18.84 -63.59
N ARG A 172 -15.40 -19.50 -64.56
CA ARG A 172 -14.74 -20.38 -65.53
C ARG A 172 -13.81 -19.56 -66.46
N PRO A 173 -12.64 -20.07 -66.83
CA PRO A 173 -11.76 -19.41 -67.79
C PRO A 173 -12.28 -19.62 -69.22
N THR A 174 -12.45 -18.54 -69.98
CA THR A 174 -12.65 -18.59 -71.43
C THR A 174 -11.30 -18.72 -72.13
N ARG A 175 -11.17 -19.73 -72.98
CA ARG A 175 -10.01 -19.99 -73.85
C ARG A 175 -10.06 -19.14 -75.12
N GLY A 176 -8.88 -18.72 -75.59
CA GLY A 176 -8.59 -18.31 -76.98
C GLY A 176 -9.06 -16.91 -77.38
N SER A 177 -8.39 -16.15 -78.25
CA SER A 177 -7.36 -16.50 -79.23
C SER A 177 -6.63 -15.25 -79.75
N THR A 178 -5.36 -15.46 -80.17
CA THR A 178 -4.61 -14.86 -81.30
C THR A 178 -4.29 -13.35 -81.28
N CYS A 179 -2.99 -12.96 -81.23
CA CYS A 179 -2.02 -12.81 -82.33
C CYS A 179 -2.38 -11.69 -83.33
N GLY A 180 -1.49 -10.69 -83.40
CA GLY A 180 -1.52 -9.53 -84.30
C GLY A 180 -0.70 -8.41 -83.70
#